data_AF-A0A069PXY2-F1
#
_entry.id   AF-A0A069PXY2-F1
#
_cell.length_a   1.000
_cell.length_b   1.000
_cell.length_c   1.000
_cell.angle_alpha   90.00
_cell.angle_beta   90.00
_cell.angle_gamma   90.00
#
_symmetry.space_group_name_H-M   'P 1'
#
loop_
_entity.id
_entity.type
_entity.pdbx_description
1 polymer ?
#
loop_
_entity_poly.entity_id
_entity_poly.type
_entity_poly.pdbx_seq_one_letter_code
_entity_poly.pdbx_strand_id
1 'polypeptide(L)'
;MSNRQNRARPIRPPRERGTWKAFALAALMHLLLGWLLYHGINWQNNTPAGSEAELWTEIPDLSTPTPRPAPPPPAPVKVQPAPPPAKDEEADIALQEKKRKQQEAAAREAQLAEQRRQQQEAQQQAEEKRQQQLAAQQAAALAAQKAAQEKQKQADKQKQVDQQKQQQQLKAQQEKEAEKAEQLKEQKEAKEKADAQAKAKADADAKAKEKTKADAAAKAKLDQERRARLAQLQGQAGGGTSESGEGLAKGGTGKGAGGNATSAGYAEKVQRRVRPNIVWAGETAGLETVVAVRCAPTGTLLSATIRQSSGNEQWDQAALRAVQRSDPMPVDINGQAPAAFTITLRPAGG
;
A
#
# COMPACT_ATOMS: atom_id res chain seq x y z
N MET A 1 -52.92 -25.39 26.79
CA MET A 1 -51.80 -25.90 25.97
C MET A 1 -50.76 -24.79 25.83
N SER A 2 -49.73 -24.77 26.68
CA SER A 2 -48.68 -23.74 26.64
C SER A 2 -47.32 -24.42 26.53
N ASN A 3 -46.82 -24.44 25.29
CA ASN A 3 -45.57 -25.09 24.89
C ASN A 3 -44.37 -24.22 25.35
N ARG A 4 -43.68 -24.62 26.43
CA ARG A 4 -42.41 -24.01 26.85
C ARG A 4 -41.26 -24.73 26.13
N GLN A 5 -40.84 -24.21 24.99
CA GLN A 5 -39.61 -24.65 24.33
C GLN A 5 -38.37 -24.05 25.00
N ASN A 6 -37.51 -24.94 25.47
CA ASN A 6 -36.17 -24.70 25.98
C ASN A 6 -35.30 -23.99 24.91
N ARG A 7 -34.87 -22.75 25.17
CA ARG A 7 -33.83 -22.07 24.37
C ARG A 7 -32.45 -22.42 24.93
N ALA A 8 -31.77 -23.36 24.27
CA ALA A 8 -30.35 -23.60 24.48
C ALA A 8 -29.54 -22.34 24.10
N ARG A 9 -28.77 -21.81 25.04
CA ARG A 9 -27.86 -20.66 24.80
C ARG A 9 -26.53 -21.20 24.26
N PRO A 10 -26.00 -20.69 23.14
CA PRO A 10 -24.68 -21.10 22.68
C PRO A 10 -23.60 -20.53 23.61
N ILE A 11 -22.75 -21.41 24.16
CA ILE A 11 -21.56 -21.06 24.93
C ILE A 11 -20.58 -20.38 23.97
N ARG A 12 -20.31 -19.09 24.17
CA ARG A 12 -19.30 -18.34 23.41
C ARG A 12 -17.97 -18.42 24.15
N PRO A 13 -16.85 -18.80 23.50
CA PRO A 13 -15.55 -18.77 24.15
C PRO A 13 -15.17 -17.32 24.54
N PRO A 14 -14.47 -17.12 25.68
CA PRO A 14 -14.06 -15.80 26.13
C PRO A 14 -13.10 -15.17 25.12
N ARG A 15 -13.29 -13.87 24.84
CA ARG A 15 -12.42 -13.11 23.94
C ARG A 15 -11.09 -12.85 24.66
N GLU A 16 -10.05 -13.57 24.27
CA GLU A 16 -8.69 -13.36 24.77
C GLU A 16 -8.25 -11.93 24.44
N ARG A 17 -8.05 -11.12 25.48
CA ARG A 17 -7.50 -9.76 25.32
C ARG A 17 -5.99 -9.88 25.10
N GLY A 18 -5.56 -9.63 23.86
CA GLY A 18 -4.23 -9.09 23.58
C GLY A 18 -3.10 -10.10 23.36
N THR A 19 -3.30 -11.07 22.47
CA THR A 19 -2.22 -11.94 21.94
C THR A 19 -1.03 -11.15 21.38
N TRP A 20 -1.26 -9.91 20.93
CA TRP A 20 -0.19 -8.99 20.47
C TRP A 20 0.91 -8.74 21.50
N LYS A 21 0.59 -8.74 22.80
CA LYS A 21 1.62 -8.61 23.85
C LYS A 21 2.52 -9.84 23.90
N ALA A 22 1.94 -11.04 23.73
CA ALA A 22 2.71 -12.29 23.66
C ALA A 22 3.57 -12.35 22.40
N PHE A 23 3.07 -11.91 21.25
CA PHE A 23 3.86 -11.81 20.02
C PHE A 23 5.01 -10.80 20.14
N ALA A 24 4.79 -9.64 20.75
CA ALA A 24 5.84 -8.65 20.99
C ALA A 24 6.93 -9.20 21.93
N LEU A 25 6.53 -9.90 23.00
CA LEU A 25 7.45 -10.49 23.97
C LEU A 25 8.24 -11.65 23.34
N ALA A 26 7.59 -12.46 22.51
CA ALA A 26 8.25 -13.52 21.74
C ALA A 26 9.30 -12.94 20.78
N ALA A 27 8.96 -11.91 20.00
CA ALA A 27 9.91 -11.27 19.09
C ALA A 27 11.12 -10.68 19.86
N LEU A 28 10.87 -10.05 21.00
CA LEU A 28 11.93 -9.51 21.86
C LEU A 28 12.87 -10.61 22.39
N MET A 29 12.33 -11.77 22.79
CA MET A 29 13.14 -12.92 23.21
C MET A 29 14.02 -13.47 22.08
N HIS A 30 13.50 -13.53 20.85
CA HIS A 30 14.29 -14.01 19.71
C HIS A 30 15.42 -13.03 19.33
N LEU A 31 15.17 -11.72 19.46
CA LEU A 31 16.22 -10.71 19.26
C LEU A 31 17.32 -10.81 20.33
N LEU A 32 16.94 -11.02 21.59
CA LEU A 32 17.89 -11.26 22.68
C LEU A 32 18.72 -12.53 22.46
N LEU A 33 18.08 -13.62 22.03
CA LEU A 33 18.78 -14.86 21.69
C LEU A 33 19.77 -14.66 20.54
N GLY A 34 19.36 -13.96 19.47
CA GLY A 34 20.23 -13.63 18.34
C GLY A 34 21.42 -12.77 18.74
N TRP A 35 21.21 -11.77 19.60
CA TRP A 35 22.28 -10.92 20.12
C TRP A 35 23.26 -11.69 21.02
N LEU A 36 22.74 -12.57 21.88
CA LEU A 36 23.55 -13.44 22.74
C LEU A 36 24.37 -14.44 21.91
N LEU A 37 23.77 -15.05 20.89
CA LEU A 37 24.49 -15.96 19.98
C LEU A 37 25.55 -15.23 19.19
N TYR A 38 25.27 -14.01 18.71
CA TYR A 38 26.24 -13.19 18.00
C TYR A 38 27.45 -12.82 18.88
N HIS A 39 27.22 -12.39 20.12
CA HIS A 39 28.30 -12.10 21.06
C HIS A 39 29.01 -13.36 21.59
N GLY A 40 28.28 -14.47 21.80
CA GLY A 40 28.82 -15.71 22.34
C GLY A 40 29.66 -16.50 21.32
N ILE A 41 29.21 -16.57 20.07
CA ILE A 41 29.97 -17.24 18.99
C ILE A 41 31.26 -16.47 18.69
N ASN A 42 31.24 -15.14 18.83
CA ASN A 42 32.44 -14.32 18.67
C ASN A 42 33.47 -14.50 19.80
N TRP A 43 33.08 -15.01 20.96
CA TRP A 43 33.98 -15.29 22.09
C TRP A 43 34.55 -16.72 22.08
N GLN A 44 33.86 -17.66 21.40
CA GLN A 44 34.33 -19.04 21.23
C GLN A 44 35.36 -19.22 20.10
N ASN A 45 35.62 -18.18 19.30
CA ASN A 45 36.64 -18.19 18.24
C ASN A 45 38.03 -17.80 18.76
N ASN A 46 38.36 -18.24 19.98
CA ASN A 46 39.76 -18.37 20.38
C ASN A 46 40.24 -19.70 19.80
N THR A 47 40.99 -19.62 18.69
CA THR A 47 41.70 -20.75 18.10
C THR A 47 42.41 -21.52 19.22
N PRO A 48 42.11 -22.82 19.44
CA PRO A 48 42.95 -23.61 20.32
C PRO A 48 44.36 -23.57 19.73
N ALA A 49 45.30 -22.96 20.47
CA ALA A 49 46.72 -23.11 20.21
C ALA A 49 46.99 -24.61 20.09
N GLY A 50 47.68 -24.99 19.02
CA GLY A 50 47.81 -26.35 18.52
C GLY A 50 47.83 -27.42 19.61
N SER A 51 46.77 -28.22 19.66
CA SER A 51 46.85 -29.58 20.17
C SER A 51 47.57 -30.40 19.11
N GLU A 52 48.89 -30.42 19.23
CA GLU A 52 49.78 -31.34 18.52
C GLU A 52 49.40 -32.75 18.96
N ALA A 53 48.65 -33.46 18.11
CA ALA A 53 48.53 -34.89 18.24
C ALA A 53 49.89 -35.47 17.81
N GLU A 54 50.69 -35.91 18.78
CA GLU A 54 51.86 -36.75 18.53
C GLU A 54 51.39 -38.05 17.88
N LEU A 55 51.37 -38.06 16.55
CA LEU A 55 51.12 -39.23 15.74
C LEU A 55 52.44 -39.96 15.57
N TRP A 56 52.53 -41.12 16.22
CA TRP A 56 53.63 -42.06 16.12
C TRP A 56 53.93 -42.43 14.67
N THR A 57 55.16 -42.17 14.23
CA THR A 57 55.81 -42.94 13.16
C THR A 57 57.28 -43.10 13.50
N GLU A 58 57.59 -44.24 14.10
CA GLU A 58 58.95 -44.69 14.37
C GLU A 58 59.53 -45.20 13.05
N ILE A 59 60.48 -44.45 12.49
CA ILE A 59 61.24 -44.80 11.29
C ILE A 59 62.49 -45.55 11.80
N PRO A 60 62.72 -46.83 11.44
CA PRO A 60 63.99 -47.46 11.73
C PRO A 60 65.04 -46.92 10.76
N ASP A 61 65.82 -45.96 11.22
CA ASP A 61 67.00 -45.51 10.49
C ASP A 61 68.20 -46.41 10.83
N LEU A 62 68.73 -47.02 9.77
CA LEU A 62 69.92 -47.84 9.78
C LEU A 62 71.13 -46.91 9.89
N SER A 63 71.86 -46.95 10.99
CA SER A 63 73.17 -46.28 11.09
C SER A 63 74.17 -47.10 11.91
N THR A 64 75.28 -47.36 11.24
CA THR A 64 76.46 -48.17 11.58
C THR A 64 77.21 -47.75 12.85
N PRO A 65 77.72 -48.70 13.67
CA PRO A 65 78.82 -48.44 14.58
C PRO A 65 80.19 -48.92 14.03
N THR A 66 81.12 -47.98 13.83
CA THR A 66 82.58 -48.16 13.66
C THR A 66 83.27 -48.31 15.05
N PRO A 67 84.56 -48.71 15.16
CA PRO A 67 85.00 -49.79 16.03
C PRO A 67 85.61 -49.29 17.35
N ARG A 68 85.64 -50.15 18.38
CA ARG A 68 86.35 -49.93 19.65
C ARG A 68 87.58 -50.85 19.74
N PRO A 69 88.73 -50.39 20.30
CA PRO A 69 89.97 -51.15 20.32
C PRO A 69 90.05 -52.19 21.45
N ALA A 70 90.93 -53.17 21.25
CA ALA A 70 91.18 -54.36 22.05
C ALA A 70 92.06 -54.14 23.30
N PRO A 71 91.97 -55.07 24.29
CA PRO A 71 93.09 -55.45 25.17
C PRO A 71 93.47 -56.96 25.10
N PRO A 72 94.60 -57.38 25.72
CA PRO A 72 95.51 -58.47 25.26
C PRO A 72 95.32 -59.86 25.98
N PRO A 73 96.13 -60.91 25.66
CA PRO A 73 95.80 -62.34 25.78
C PRO A 73 96.32 -63.01 27.09
N PRO A 74 95.98 -64.29 27.40
CA PRO A 74 96.87 -65.41 27.03
C PRO A 74 96.27 -66.84 26.85
N ALA A 75 96.92 -67.59 25.95
CA ALA A 75 97.37 -69.01 26.01
C ALA A 75 96.34 -70.19 26.01
N PRO A 76 96.77 -71.45 25.79
CA PRO A 76 96.98 -72.02 24.46
C PRO A 76 96.24 -73.37 24.22
N VAL A 77 96.01 -73.66 22.94
CA VAL A 77 95.96 -74.99 22.28
C VAL A 77 95.04 -76.06 22.91
N LYS A 78 94.03 -76.46 22.14
CA LYS A 78 93.73 -77.88 21.89
C LYS A 78 93.11 -78.04 20.50
N VAL A 79 93.91 -78.58 19.60
CA VAL A 79 93.52 -79.11 18.31
C VAL A 79 92.49 -80.22 18.57
N GLN A 80 91.27 -80.05 18.05
CA GLN A 80 90.31 -81.15 17.92
C GLN A 80 89.95 -81.30 16.45
N PRO A 81 89.80 -82.54 15.95
CA PRO A 81 89.77 -82.83 14.53
C PRO A 81 88.46 -82.38 13.90
N ALA A 82 88.52 -82.02 12.62
CA ALA A 82 87.34 -81.76 11.80
C ALA A 82 86.32 -82.91 11.95
N PRO A 83 85.06 -82.63 12.31
CA PRO A 83 84.01 -83.63 12.23
C PRO A 83 83.77 -83.96 10.75
N PRO A 84 83.51 -85.23 10.42
CA PRO A 84 83.28 -85.68 9.05
C PRO A 84 82.05 -84.97 8.45
N PRO A 85 81.97 -84.80 7.12
CA PRO A 85 80.77 -84.25 6.48
C PRO A 85 79.59 -85.18 6.73
N ALA A 86 78.71 -84.79 7.64
CA ALA A 86 77.46 -85.49 7.90
C ALA A 86 76.34 -84.87 7.04
N LYS A 87 76.01 -85.59 5.95
CA LYS A 87 74.74 -85.65 5.22
C LYS A 87 74.18 -84.34 4.60
N ASP A 88 74.44 -84.19 3.31
CA ASP A 88 73.82 -83.18 2.42
C ASP A 88 72.27 -83.25 2.38
N GLU A 89 71.65 -84.38 2.75
CA GLU A 89 70.20 -84.57 2.70
C GLU A 89 69.41 -83.78 3.77
N GLU A 90 69.97 -83.53 4.96
CA GLU A 90 69.27 -82.83 6.05
C GLU A 90 69.21 -81.30 5.81
N ALA A 91 70.22 -80.75 5.12
CA ALA A 91 70.25 -79.34 4.71
C ALA A 91 69.23 -79.03 3.61
N ASP A 92 69.04 -79.95 2.66
CA ASP A 92 68.06 -79.82 1.58
C ASP A 92 66.61 -79.89 2.10
N ILE A 93 66.34 -80.74 3.11
CA ILE A 93 65.02 -80.80 3.77
C ILE A 93 64.72 -79.47 4.51
N ALA A 94 65.70 -78.92 5.22
CA ALA A 94 65.54 -77.64 5.93
C ALA A 94 65.32 -76.46 4.96
N LEU A 95 66.00 -76.47 3.80
CA LEU A 95 65.79 -75.48 2.74
C LEU A 95 64.39 -75.61 2.11
N GLN A 96 63.90 -76.83 1.90
CA GLN A 96 62.57 -77.08 1.35
C GLN A 96 61.45 -76.65 2.32
N GLU A 97 61.56 -76.94 3.62
CA GLU A 97 60.61 -76.46 4.62
C GLU A 97 60.60 -74.94 4.76
N LYS A 98 61.77 -74.30 4.71
CA LYS A 98 61.90 -72.83 4.72
C LYS A 98 61.22 -72.21 3.50
N LYS A 99 61.42 -72.79 2.31
CA LYS A 99 60.76 -72.35 1.08
C LYS A 99 59.24 -72.52 1.15
N ARG A 100 58.73 -73.62 1.73
CA ARG A 100 57.28 -73.83 1.94
C ARG A 100 56.69 -72.80 2.91
N LYS A 101 57.36 -72.52 4.03
CA LYS A 101 56.93 -71.49 5.00
C LYS A 101 56.95 -70.08 4.39
N GLN A 102 57.95 -69.76 3.57
CA GLN A 102 58.01 -68.48 2.84
C GLN A 102 56.87 -68.36 1.81
N GLN A 103 56.58 -69.42 1.05
CA GLN A 103 55.46 -69.43 0.11
C GLN A 103 54.10 -69.30 0.81
N GLU A 104 53.91 -69.98 1.94
CA GLU A 104 52.69 -69.86 2.74
C GLU A 104 52.53 -68.46 3.35
N ALA A 105 53.62 -67.86 3.85
CA ALA A 105 53.62 -66.49 4.34
C ALA A 105 53.29 -65.49 3.21
N ALA A 106 53.89 -65.65 2.03
CA ALA A 106 53.60 -64.82 0.85
C ALA A 106 52.14 -64.99 0.38
N ALA A 107 51.57 -66.20 0.44
CA ALA A 107 50.17 -66.45 0.10
C ALA A 107 49.21 -65.79 1.11
N ARG A 108 49.51 -65.86 2.42
CA ARG A 108 48.73 -65.17 3.46
C ARG A 108 48.82 -63.63 3.33
N GLU A 109 50.00 -63.11 2.99
CA GLU A 109 50.20 -61.68 2.75
C GLU A 109 49.43 -61.21 1.50
N ALA A 110 49.44 -61.99 0.41
CA ALA A 110 48.65 -61.72 -0.78
C ALA A 110 47.14 -61.71 -0.49
N GLN A 111 46.63 -62.66 0.30
CA GLN A 111 45.22 -62.69 0.73
C GLN A 111 44.86 -61.48 1.60
N LEU A 112 45.72 -61.08 2.54
CA LEU A 112 45.51 -59.89 3.36
C LEU A 112 45.52 -58.61 2.50
N ALA A 113 46.42 -58.53 1.51
CA ALA A 113 46.48 -57.42 0.57
C ALA A 113 45.21 -57.33 -0.29
N GLU A 114 44.70 -58.46 -0.79
CA GLU A 114 43.44 -58.51 -1.53
C GLU A 114 42.24 -58.12 -0.66
N GLN A 115 42.16 -58.64 0.58
CA GLN A 115 41.13 -58.25 1.54
C GLN A 115 41.17 -56.75 1.86
N ARG A 116 42.36 -56.17 2.02
CA ARG A 116 42.54 -54.73 2.23
C ARG A 116 42.10 -53.91 1.02
N ARG A 117 42.43 -54.35 -0.21
CA ARG A 117 41.95 -53.71 -1.45
C ARG A 117 40.43 -53.74 -1.54
N GLN A 118 39.81 -54.90 -1.29
CA GLN A 118 38.34 -55.02 -1.28
C GLN A 118 37.68 -54.15 -0.20
N GLN A 119 38.28 -54.05 0.99
CA GLN A 119 37.79 -53.14 2.04
C GLN A 119 37.91 -51.67 1.64
N GLN A 120 39.03 -51.26 1.01
CA GLN A 120 39.22 -49.90 0.52
C GLN A 120 38.23 -49.54 -0.60
N GLU A 121 38.02 -50.43 -1.57
CA GLU A 121 37.02 -50.25 -2.62
C GLU A 121 35.60 -50.17 -2.06
N ALA A 122 35.26 -51.02 -1.08
CA ALA A 122 33.96 -50.96 -0.41
C ALA A 122 33.77 -49.65 0.38
N GLN A 123 34.82 -49.14 1.03
CA GLN A 123 34.79 -47.84 1.72
C GLN A 123 34.61 -46.68 0.72
N GLN A 124 35.37 -46.67 -0.38
CA GLN A 124 35.23 -45.65 -1.43
C GLN A 124 33.82 -45.66 -2.03
N GLN A 125 33.27 -46.83 -2.37
CA GLN A 125 31.90 -46.94 -2.87
C GLN A 125 30.84 -46.50 -1.85
N ALA A 126 31.06 -46.77 -0.56
CA ALA A 126 30.16 -46.30 0.50
C ALA A 126 30.21 -44.78 0.67
N GLU A 127 31.39 -44.18 0.58
CA GLU A 127 31.57 -42.72 0.62
C GLU A 127 30.96 -42.04 -0.61
N GLU A 128 31.19 -42.56 -1.82
CA GLU A 128 30.57 -42.06 -3.04
C GLU A 128 29.04 -42.14 -2.98
N LYS A 129 28.47 -43.27 -2.53
CA LYS A 129 27.03 -43.40 -2.32
C LYS A 129 26.52 -42.39 -1.29
N ARG A 130 27.24 -42.17 -0.19
CA ARG A 130 26.88 -41.19 0.83
C ARG A 130 26.92 -39.77 0.27
N GLN A 131 27.94 -39.43 -0.52
CA GLN A 131 28.04 -38.13 -1.20
C GLN A 131 26.91 -37.94 -2.22
N GLN A 132 26.61 -38.94 -3.03
CA GLN A 132 25.48 -38.91 -3.98
C GLN A 132 24.13 -38.75 -3.25
N GLN A 133 23.92 -39.44 -2.13
CA GLN A 133 22.71 -39.28 -1.32
C GLN A 133 22.59 -37.88 -0.71
N LEU A 134 23.69 -37.31 -0.22
CA LEU A 134 23.69 -35.93 0.30
C LEU A 134 23.42 -34.91 -0.81
N ALA A 135 24.04 -35.07 -1.97
CA ALA A 135 23.79 -34.23 -3.14
C ALA A 135 22.34 -34.33 -3.62
N ALA A 136 21.78 -35.55 -3.67
CA ALA A 136 20.38 -35.77 -4.02
C ALA A 136 19.41 -35.16 -2.99
N GLN A 137 19.70 -35.27 -1.69
CA GLN A 137 18.90 -34.64 -0.63
C GLN A 137 18.95 -33.11 -0.70
N GLN A 138 20.13 -32.53 -0.93
CA GLN A 138 20.27 -31.08 -1.12
C GLN A 138 19.53 -30.60 -2.37
N ALA A 139 19.64 -31.32 -3.49
CA ALA A 139 18.90 -31.02 -4.72
C ALA A 139 17.38 -31.11 -4.52
N ALA A 140 16.90 -32.15 -3.82
CA ALA A 140 15.48 -32.30 -3.48
C ALA A 140 14.99 -31.19 -2.54
N ALA A 141 15.78 -30.79 -1.53
CA ALA A 141 15.45 -29.69 -0.62
C ALA A 141 15.38 -28.34 -1.34
N LEU A 142 16.33 -28.05 -2.24
CA LEU A 142 16.32 -26.85 -3.07
C LEU A 142 15.15 -26.83 -4.04
N ALA A 143 14.82 -27.98 -4.65
CA ALA A 143 13.65 -28.11 -5.52
C ALA A 143 12.34 -27.89 -4.73
N ALA A 144 12.22 -28.47 -3.53
CA ALA A 144 11.08 -28.26 -2.65
C ALA A 144 10.95 -26.80 -2.19
N GLN A 145 12.05 -26.13 -1.86
CA GLN A 145 12.06 -24.71 -1.49
C GLN A 145 11.62 -23.82 -2.66
N LYS A 146 12.14 -24.08 -3.87
CA LYS A 146 11.72 -23.35 -5.09
C LYS A 146 10.24 -23.57 -5.39
N ALA A 147 9.76 -24.81 -5.31
CA ALA A 147 8.35 -25.12 -5.52
C ALA A 147 7.44 -24.47 -4.47
N ALA A 148 7.86 -24.43 -3.19
CA ALA A 148 7.14 -23.73 -2.13
C ALA A 148 7.12 -22.21 -2.36
N GLN A 149 8.24 -21.62 -2.76
CA GLN A 149 8.33 -20.19 -3.06
C GLN A 149 7.47 -19.82 -4.27
N GLU A 150 7.43 -20.66 -5.32
CA GLU A 150 6.59 -20.44 -6.49
C GLU A 150 5.11 -20.56 -6.14
N LYS A 151 4.70 -21.57 -5.35
CA LYS A 151 3.34 -21.68 -4.83
C LYS A 151 2.95 -20.46 -3.98
N GLN A 152 3.86 -19.95 -3.14
CA GLN A 152 3.61 -18.75 -2.35
C GLN A 152 3.45 -17.52 -3.23
N LYS A 153 4.32 -17.33 -4.24
CA LYS A 153 4.18 -16.24 -5.23
C LYS A 153 2.87 -16.34 -6.01
N GLN A 154 2.44 -17.54 -6.40
CA GLN A 154 1.16 -17.74 -7.09
C GLN A 154 -0.03 -17.43 -6.16
N ALA A 155 0.02 -17.88 -4.90
CA ALA A 155 -1.01 -17.58 -3.91
C ALA A 155 -1.10 -16.08 -3.60
N ASP A 156 0.04 -15.38 -3.50
CA ASP A 156 0.08 -13.94 -3.26
C ASP A 156 -0.42 -13.15 -4.48
N LYS A 157 -0.07 -13.58 -5.70
CA LYS A 157 -0.64 -13.01 -6.93
C LYS A 157 -2.15 -13.22 -6.99
N GLN A 158 -2.64 -14.42 -6.69
CA GLN A 158 -4.08 -14.70 -6.67
C GLN A 158 -4.81 -13.84 -5.63
N LYS A 159 -4.25 -13.71 -4.42
CA LYS A 159 -4.80 -12.82 -3.38
C LYS A 159 -4.82 -11.36 -3.82
N GLN A 160 -3.77 -10.87 -4.49
CA GLN A 160 -3.74 -9.49 -5.01
C GLN A 160 -4.80 -9.28 -6.10
N VAL A 161 -4.96 -10.24 -7.02
CA VAL A 161 -6.01 -10.20 -8.05
C VAL A 161 -7.40 -10.21 -7.42
N ASP A 162 -7.64 -11.09 -6.44
CA ASP A 162 -8.93 -11.17 -5.74
C ASP A 162 -9.22 -9.89 -4.93
N GLN A 163 -8.22 -9.32 -4.26
CA GLN A 163 -8.35 -8.04 -3.56
C GLN A 163 -8.63 -6.87 -4.51
N GLN A 164 -7.94 -6.80 -5.65
CA GLN A 164 -8.19 -5.78 -6.67
C GLN A 164 -9.61 -5.93 -7.24
N LYS A 165 -10.05 -7.16 -7.52
CA LYS A 165 -11.41 -7.45 -8.00
C LYS A 165 -12.47 -7.07 -6.97
N GLN A 166 -12.25 -7.36 -5.68
CA GLN A 166 -13.14 -6.94 -4.60
C GLN A 166 -13.17 -5.41 -4.45
N GLN A 167 -12.03 -4.72 -4.51
CA GLN A 167 -11.99 -3.26 -4.46
C GLN A 167 -12.71 -2.63 -5.66
N GLN A 168 -12.53 -3.16 -6.87
CA GLN A 168 -13.26 -2.71 -8.05
C GLN A 168 -14.77 -2.94 -7.92
N GLN A 169 -15.19 -4.10 -7.40
CA GLN A 169 -16.60 -4.38 -7.16
C GLN A 169 -17.21 -3.46 -6.09
N LEU A 170 -16.49 -3.19 -4.99
CA LEU A 170 -16.93 -2.26 -3.95
C LEU A 170 -17.03 -0.83 -4.49
N LYS A 171 -16.04 -0.38 -5.27
CA LYS A 171 -16.06 0.94 -5.90
C LYS A 171 -17.23 1.07 -6.88
N ALA A 172 -17.44 0.06 -7.74
CA ALA A 172 -18.57 0.04 -8.66
C ALA A 172 -19.93 -0.02 -7.95
N GLN A 173 -20.03 -0.68 -6.80
CA GLN A 173 -21.24 -0.66 -5.97
C GLN A 173 -21.47 0.72 -5.35
N GLN A 174 -20.43 1.36 -4.82
CA GLN A 174 -20.51 2.71 -4.27
C GLN A 174 -20.88 3.74 -5.33
N GLU A 175 -20.32 3.66 -6.53
CA GLU A 175 -20.68 4.53 -7.66
C GLU A 175 -22.15 4.34 -8.06
N LYS A 176 -22.62 3.08 -8.17
CA LYS A 176 -24.04 2.80 -8.44
C LYS A 176 -24.98 3.29 -7.34
N GLU A 177 -24.57 3.20 -6.08
CA GLU A 177 -25.36 3.70 -4.96
C GLU A 177 -25.38 5.23 -4.91
N ALA A 178 -24.26 5.87 -5.19
CA ALA A 178 -24.14 7.33 -5.31
C ALA A 178 -25.00 7.86 -6.47
N GLU A 179 -24.93 7.24 -7.65
CA GLU A 179 -25.74 7.60 -8.81
C GLU A 179 -27.24 7.42 -8.52
N LYS A 180 -27.63 6.31 -7.89
CA LYS A 180 -29.03 6.11 -7.45
C LYS A 180 -29.46 7.17 -6.44
N ALA A 181 -28.60 7.55 -5.50
CA ALA A 181 -28.92 8.57 -4.51
C ALA A 181 -29.06 9.96 -5.14
N GLU A 182 -28.23 10.28 -6.14
CA GLU A 182 -28.31 11.52 -6.91
C GLU A 182 -29.59 11.56 -7.76
N GLN A 183 -29.90 10.48 -8.49
CA GLN A 183 -31.16 10.35 -9.24
C GLN A 183 -32.38 10.47 -8.31
N LEU A 184 -32.33 9.90 -7.10
CA LEU A 184 -33.44 10.02 -6.14
C LEU A 184 -33.58 11.46 -5.62
N LYS A 185 -32.48 12.18 -5.41
CA LYS A 185 -32.51 13.60 -5.02
C LYS A 185 -33.06 14.45 -6.15
N GLU A 186 -32.60 14.24 -7.38
CA GLU A 186 -33.04 14.99 -8.55
C GLU A 186 -34.52 14.75 -8.86
N GLN A 187 -35.01 13.51 -8.73
CA GLN A 187 -36.43 13.19 -8.84
C GLN A 187 -37.26 13.84 -7.72
N LYS A 188 -36.75 13.89 -6.48
CA LYS A 188 -37.44 14.57 -5.37
C LYS A 188 -37.51 16.07 -5.60
N GLU A 189 -36.40 16.71 -6.00
CA GLU A 189 -36.37 18.15 -6.31
C GLU A 189 -37.26 18.49 -7.50
N ALA A 190 -37.26 17.67 -8.56
CA ALA A 190 -38.14 17.85 -9.71
C ALA A 190 -39.62 17.73 -9.31
N LYS A 191 -39.96 16.75 -8.47
CA LYS A 191 -41.33 16.56 -7.97
C LYS A 191 -41.76 17.72 -7.06
N GLU A 192 -40.89 18.19 -6.17
CA GLU A 192 -41.18 19.31 -5.28
C GLU A 192 -41.35 20.63 -6.07
N LYS A 193 -40.52 20.87 -7.09
CA LYS A 193 -40.69 22.00 -8.02
C LYS A 193 -42.00 21.91 -8.81
N ALA A 194 -42.38 20.72 -9.27
CA ALA A 194 -43.65 20.50 -9.98
C ALA A 194 -44.86 20.73 -9.07
N ASP A 195 -44.83 20.20 -7.84
CA ASP A 195 -45.90 20.38 -6.84
C ASP A 195 -46.02 21.85 -6.41
N ALA A 196 -44.89 22.56 -6.24
CA ALA A 196 -44.87 24.00 -5.94
C ALA A 196 -45.44 24.84 -7.09
N GLN A 197 -45.10 24.55 -8.35
CA GLN A 197 -45.69 25.22 -9.51
C GLN A 197 -47.19 24.92 -9.65
N ALA A 198 -47.62 23.69 -9.39
CA ALA A 198 -49.04 23.33 -9.43
C ALA A 198 -49.85 24.08 -8.37
N LYS A 199 -49.33 24.18 -7.13
CA LYS A 199 -49.95 24.99 -6.06
C LYS A 199 -49.98 26.48 -6.42
N ALA A 200 -48.87 27.04 -6.91
CA ALA A 200 -48.81 28.45 -7.28
C ALA A 200 -49.80 28.81 -8.41
N LYS A 201 -49.95 27.94 -9.41
CA LYS A 201 -50.96 28.12 -10.47
C LYS A 201 -52.39 28.02 -9.93
N ALA A 202 -52.67 27.03 -9.07
CA ALA A 202 -53.98 26.87 -8.45
C ALA A 202 -54.37 28.06 -7.56
N ASP A 203 -53.44 28.59 -6.75
CA ASP A 203 -53.67 29.78 -5.92
C ASP A 203 -53.86 31.05 -6.76
N ALA A 204 -53.13 31.19 -7.87
CA ALA A 204 -53.29 32.32 -8.81
C ALA A 204 -54.66 32.27 -9.51
N ASP A 205 -55.09 31.10 -9.97
CA ASP A 205 -56.41 30.90 -10.58
C ASP A 205 -57.54 31.11 -9.57
N ALA A 206 -57.38 30.68 -8.32
CA ALA A 206 -58.34 30.92 -7.24
C ALA A 206 -58.47 32.42 -6.93
N LYS A 207 -57.34 33.13 -6.77
CA LYS A 207 -57.34 34.60 -6.54
C LYS A 207 -57.88 35.38 -7.73
N ALA A 208 -57.65 34.95 -8.97
CA ALA A 208 -58.22 35.58 -10.16
C ALA A 208 -59.74 35.39 -10.23
N LYS A 209 -60.25 34.19 -9.91
CA LYS A 209 -61.69 33.91 -9.81
C LYS A 209 -62.36 34.65 -8.64
N GLU A 210 -61.67 34.85 -7.53
CA GLU A 210 -62.18 35.62 -6.40
C GLU A 210 -62.21 37.13 -6.70
N LYS A 211 -61.13 37.69 -7.27
CA LYS A 211 -61.10 39.10 -7.70
C LYS A 211 -62.18 39.42 -8.73
N THR A 212 -62.37 38.57 -9.74
CA THR A 212 -63.42 38.79 -10.75
C THR A 212 -64.83 38.74 -10.16
N LYS A 213 -65.10 37.84 -9.19
CA LYS A 213 -66.37 37.83 -8.45
C LYS A 213 -66.53 39.05 -7.54
N ALA A 214 -65.47 39.50 -6.87
CA ALA A 214 -65.48 40.68 -6.01
C ALA A 214 -65.67 41.97 -6.82
N ASP A 215 -65.01 42.13 -7.97
CA ASP A 215 -65.17 43.27 -8.87
C ASP A 215 -66.57 43.29 -9.51
N ALA A 216 -67.13 42.13 -9.86
CA ALA A 216 -68.51 42.04 -10.35
C ALA A 216 -69.53 42.42 -9.26
N ALA A 217 -69.33 41.97 -8.02
CA ALA A 217 -70.17 42.33 -6.88
C ALA A 217 -70.04 43.81 -6.48
N ALA A 218 -68.83 44.37 -6.53
CA ALA A 218 -68.56 45.78 -6.27
C ALA A 218 -69.16 46.69 -7.34
N LYS A 219 -69.05 46.33 -8.63
CA LYS A 219 -69.73 47.05 -9.72
C LYS A 219 -71.25 47.02 -9.56
N ALA A 220 -71.83 45.86 -9.22
CA ALA A 220 -73.27 45.75 -8.99
C ALA A 220 -73.75 46.64 -7.81
N LYS A 221 -72.99 46.68 -6.71
CA LYS A 221 -73.29 47.57 -5.57
C LYS A 221 -73.14 49.05 -5.93
N LEU A 222 -72.07 49.42 -6.63
CA LEU A 222 -71.83 50.81 -7.06
C LEU A 222 -72.92 51.30 -8.03
N ASP A 223 -73.40 50.44 -8.92
CA ASP A 223 -74.50 50.79 -9.83
C ASP A 223 -75.83 50.93 -9.09
N GLN A 224 -76.08 50.15 -8.03
CA GLN A 224 -77.20 50.35 -7.13
C GLN A 224 -77.10 51.68 -6.38
N GLU A 225 -75.93 52.01 -5.81
CA GLU A 225 -75.71 53.29 -5.14
C GLU A 225 -75.82 54.48 -6.10
N ARG A 226 -75.31 54.37 -7.34
CA ARG A 226 -75.46 55.42 -8.36
C ARG A 226 -76.93 55.63 -8.70
N ARG A 227 -77.73 54.56 -8.84
CA ARG A 227 -79.17 54.66 -9.06
C ARG A 227 -79.89 55.28 -7.87
N ALA A 228 -79.54 54.89 -6.65
CA ALA A 228 -80.09 55.48 -5.43
C ALA A 228 -79.73 56.96 -5.29
N ARG A 229 -78.48 57.34 -5.57
CA ARG A 229 -78.00 58.72 -5.55
C ARG A 229 -78.63 59.57 -6.64
N LEU A 230 -78.85 59.03 -7.83
CA LEU A 230 -79.59 59.71 -8.90
C LEU A 230 -81.07 59.89 -8.52
N ALA A 231 -81.70 58.89 -7.91
CA ALA A 231 -83.05 59.03 -7.37
C ALA A 231 -83.13 60.07 -6.24
N GLN A 232 -82.10 60.14 -5.39
CA GLN A 232 -81.99 61.14 -4.33
C GLN A 232 -81.72 62.55 -4.89
N LEU A 233 -80.88 62.70 -5.91
CA LEU A 233 -80.67 63.96 -6.64
C LEU A 233 -81.92 64.40 -7.41
N GLN A 234 -82.69 63.47 -7.98
CA GLN A 234 -83.99 63.76 -8.59
C GLN A 234 -85.03 64.18 -7.53
N GLY A 235 -84.84 63.75 -6.27
CA GLY A 235 -85.57 64.25 -5.09
C GLY A 235 -84.99 65.51 -4.45
N GLN A 236 -83.76 65.91 -4.82
CA GLN A 236 -82.98 66.99 -4.19
C GLN A 236 -82.53 68.03 -5.24
N ALA A 237 -83.34 68.21 -6.30
CA ALA A 237 -83.30 69.37 -7.21
C ALA A 237 -83.88 70.62 -6.51
N GLY A 238 -83.34 70.91 -5.33
CA GLY A 238 -83.63 72.04 -4.47
C GLY A 238 -82.45 72.24 -3.51
N GLY A 239 -81.40 72.90 -4.00
CA GLY A 239 -80.37 73.53 -3.15
C GLY A 239 -78.97 72.90 -3.12
N GLY A 240 -78.00 73.64 -3.71
CA GLY A 240 -76.82 74.12 -2.97
C GLY A 240 -75.58 73.25 -2.77
N THR A 241 -74.58 73.50 -3.64
CA THR A 241 -73.13 73.79 -3.39
C THR A 241 -72.17 72.85 -2.63
N SER A 242 -70.97 72.73 -3.25
CA SER A 242 -69.60 72.42 -2.76
C SER A 242 -69.36 71.04 -2.10
N GLU A 243 -68.20 70.37 -2.23
CA GLU A 243 -66.83 70.88 -2.10
C GLU A 243 -65.81 69.83 -2.64
N SER A 244 -64.77 70.34 -3.31
CA SER A 244 -63.44 69.76 -3.57
C SER A 244 -62.80 69.15 -2.31
N GLY A 245 -61.92 68.15 -2.30
CA GLY A 245 -60.91 67.74 -3.28
C GLY A 245 -59.52 67.74 -2.59
N GLU A 246 -59.13 66.64 -1.94
CA GLU A 246 -57.78 66.37 -1.40
C GLU A 246 -57.45 64.88 -1.70
N GLY A 247 -56.27 64.46 -2.12
CA GLY A 247 -54.94 65.07 -2.07
C GLY A 247 -53.96 64.01 -1.58
N LEU A 248 -53.17 63.45 -2.51
CA LEU A 248 -52.23 62.35 -2.34
C LEU A 248 -51.07 62.65 -1.37
N ALA A 249 -50.57 61.61 -0.67
CA ALA A 249 -49.23 61.02 -0.89
C ALA A 249 -48.61 60.45 0.41
N LYS A 250 -48.45 59.12 0.48
CA LYS A 250 -47.60 58.45 1.48
C LYS A 250 -46.90 57.24 0.85
N GLY A 251 -45.57 57.24 0.92
CA GLY A 251 -44.79 56.01 1.10
C GLY A 251 -43.96 55.50 -0.10
N GLY A 252 -42.73 56.01 -0.22
CA GLY A 252 -41.52 55.20 -0.08
C GLY A 252 -41.19 54.14 -1.15
N THR A 253 -40.37 54.52 -2.13
CA THR A 253 -39.50 53.60 -2.86
C THR A 253 -38.18 53.40 -2.11
N GLY A 254 -38.05 52.29 -1.38
CA GLY A 254 -36.78 51.80 -0.88
C GLY A 254 -36.10 50.90 -1.90
N LYS A 255 -35.13 51.43 -2.65
CA LYS A 255 -34.23 50.64 -3.51
C LYS A 255 -32.98 50.29 -2.70
N GLY A 256 -33.05 49.18 -1.98
CA GLY A 256 -31.90 48.55 -1.33
C GLY A 256 -31.27 47.53 -2.28
N ALA A 257 -30.09 47.84 -2.81
CA ALA A 257 -29.20 46.86 -3.44
C ALA A 257 -27.77 47.19 -3.03
N GLY A 258 -27.47 46.97 -1.75
CA GLY A 258 -26.10 46.83 -1.27
C GLY A 258 -25.61 45.44 -1.64
N GLY A 259 -24.79 45.37 -2.69
CA GLY A 259 -24.14 44.14 -3.12
C GLY A 259 -22.81 44.52 -3.73
N ASN A 260 -21.74 43.98 -3.16
CA ASN A 260 -20.34 44.24 -3.49
C ASN A 260 -20.06 43.96 -4.99
N ALA A 261 -20.32 44.93 -5.84
CA ALA A 261 -20.09 44.83 -7.27
C ALA A 261 -18.59 45.02 -7.52
N THR A 262 -17.93 43.94 -7.94
CA THR A 262 -16.57 44.00 -8.50
C THR A 262 -16.51 45.07 -9.58
N SER A 263 -15.52 45.97 -9.56
CA SER A 263 -15.43 47.01 -10.58
C SER A 263 -15.29 46.39 -11.98
N ALA A 264 -15.89 47.05 -12.97
CA ALA A 264 -15.67 46.73 -14.38
C ALA A 264 -14.18 46.99 -14.68
N GLY A 265 -13.39 45.93 -14.93
CA GLY A 265 -11.94 46.01 -15.12
C GLY A 265 -11.09 45.25 -14.09
N TYR A 266 -11.69 44.75 -13.00
CA TYR A 266 -10.95 44.02 -11.97
C TYR A 266 -10.46 42.64 -12.47
N ALA A 267 -11.29 41.94 -13.25
CA ALA A 267 -10.97 40.64 -13.79
C ALA A 267 -9.72 40.69 -14.69
N GLU A 268 -9.57 41.73 -15.49
CA GLU A 268 -8.43 41.97 -16.39
C GLU A 268 -7.14 42.24 -15.61
N LYS A 269 -7.22 43.00 -14.51
CA LYS A 269 -6.08 43.23 -13.61
C LYS A 269 -5.59 41.91 -13.00
N VAL A 270 -6.52 41.09 -12.52
CA VAL A 270 -6.19 39.77 -11.97
C VAL A 270 -5.61 38.86 -13.05
N GLN A 271 -6.22 38.81 -14.24
CA GLN A 271 -5.69 38.03 -15.36
C GLN A 271 -4.28 38.47 -15.74
N ARG A 272 -3.98 39.77 -15.77
CA ARG A 272 -2.63 40.28 -16.09
C ARG A 272 -1.59 39.86 -15.04
N ARG A 273 -2.00 39.73 -13.78
CA ARG A 273 -1.15 39.22 -12.69
C ARG A 273 -0.95 37.71 -12.76
N VAL A 274 -1.99 36.96 -13.14
CA VAL A 274 -2.00 35.49 -13.15
C VAL A 274 -1.37 34.90 -14.41
N ARG A 275 -1.60 35.49 -15.59
CA ARG A 275 -1.09 35.00 -16.89
C ARG A 275 0.40 34.66 -16.91
N PRO A 276 1.34 35.52 -16.44
CA PRO A 276 2.76 35.18 -16.46
C PRO A 276 3.15 34.01 -15.53
N ASN A 277 2.30 33.66 -14.57
CA ASN A 277 2.55 32.56 -13.64
C ASN A 277 2.05 31.19 -14.14
N ILE A 278 1.37 31.17 -15.29
CA ILE A 278 0.85 29.95 -15.91
C ILE A 278 2.02 29.22 -16.59
N VAL A 279 2.35 28.04 -16.07
CA VAL A 279 3.35 27.14 -16.67
C VAL A 279 2.59 25.97 -17.32
N TRP A 280 2.43 26.05 -18.64
CA TRP A 280 1.74 25.04 -19.45
C TRP A 280 2.51 24.79 -20.76
N ALA A 281 2.68 23.51 -21.11
CA ALA A 281 3.40 23.08 -22.31
C ALA A 281 2.58 22.12 -23.20
N GLY A 282 1.29 21.98 -22.92
CA GLY A 282 0.39 21.10 -23.68
C GLY A 282 -0.41 21.85 -24.74
N GLU A 283 -1.46 21.21 -25.24
CA GLU A 283 -2.38 21.79 -26.22
C GLU A 283 -3.01 23.09 -25.69
N THR A 284 -3.10 24.12 -26.54
CA THR A 284 -3.59 25.45 -26.16
C THR A 284 -4.99 25.74 -26.71
N ALA A 285 -5.46 24.95 -27.66
CA ALA A 285 -6.76 25.12 -28.30
C ALA A 285 -7.89 24.58 -27.43
N GLY A 286 -8.96 25.36 -27.27
CA GLY A 286 -10.21 24.91 -26.66
C GLY A 286 -10.21 24.70 -25.14
N LEU A 287 -9.09 24.94 -24.44
CA LEU A 287 -9.04 24.80 -22.98
C LEU A 287 -9.46 26.10 -22.28
N GLU A 288 -10.51 26.01 -21.48
CA GLU A 288 -10.98 27.11 -20.64
C GLU A 288 -11.32 26.59 -19.25
N THR A 289 -10.70 27.18 -18.23
CA THR A 289 -10.98 26.83 -16.83
C THR A 289 -11.47 28.05 -16.09
N VAL A 290 -12.60 27.90 -15.42
CA VAL A 290 -13.18 28.95 -14.58
C VAL A 290 -12.83 28.66 -13.13
N VAL A 291 -12.11 29.56 -12.47
CA VAL A 291 -11.68 29.43 -11.08
C VAL A 291 -12.39 30.48 -10.22
N ALA A 292 -13.08 30.03 -9.18
CA ALA A 292 -13.62 30.89 -8.14
C ALA A 292 -12.53 31.16 -7.10
N VAL A 293 -12.27 32.43 -6.84
CA VAL A 293 -11.22 32.91 -5.95
C VAL A 293 -11.85 33.66 -4.79
N ARG A 294 -11.40 33.37 -3.57
CA ARG A 294 -11.71 34.15 -2.37
C ARG A 294 -10.44 34.78 -1.83
N CYS A 295 -10.51 36.06 -1.54
CA CYS A 295 -9.39 36.84 -1.06
C CYS A 295 -9.79 37.64 0.19
N ALA A 296 -8.81 37.94 1.03
CA ALA A 296 -8.96 38.93 2.08
C ALA A 296 -8.97 40.35 1.47
N PRO A 297 -9.49 41.37 2.19
CA PRO A 297 -9.48 42.76 1.71
C PRO A 297 -8.07 43.28 1.36
N THR A 298 -7.03 42.69 1.95
CA THR A 298 -5.60 42.97 1.70
C THR A 298 -5.09 42.41 0.36
N GLY A 299 -5.88 41.60 -0.35
CA GLY A 299 -5.47 40.89 -1.57
C GLY A 299 -4.89 39.49 -1.31
N THR A 300 -4.70 39.09 -0.05
CA THR A 300 -4.19 37.74 0.28
C THR A 300 -5.17 36.66 -0.17
N LEU A 301 -4.67 35.64 -0.86
CA LEU A 301 -5.48 34.51 -1.31
C LEU A 301 -5.95 33.64 -0.12
N LEU A 302 -7.26 33.46 0.03
CA LEU A 302 -7.85 32.57 1.04
C LEU A 302 -8.17 31.20 0.45
N SER A 303 -8.81 31.17 -0.72
CA SER A 303 -9.08 29.91 -1.42
C SER A 303 -9.22 30.11 -2.93
N ALA A 304 -8.86 29.05 -3.68
CA ALA A 304 -9.06 28.95 -5.11
C ALA A 304 -9.68 27.58 -5.42
N THR A 305 -10.82 27.57 -6.12
CA THR A 305 -11.53 26.34 -6.46
C THR A 305 -12.00 26.40 -7.90
N ILE A 306 -11.86 25.28 -8.63
CA ILE A 306 -12.32 25.18 -10.01
C ILE A 306 -13.86 25.11 -10.00
N ARG A 307 -14.48 26.08 -10.67
CA ARG A 307 -15.93 26.19 -10.87
C ARG A 307 -16.37 25.42 -12.12
N GLN A 308 -15.53 25.44 -13.15
CA GLN A 308 -15.72 24.73 -14.41
C GLN A 308 -14.37 24.24 -14.90
N SER A 309 -14.24 22.93 -15.07
CA SER A 309 -13.04 22.29 -15.62
C SER A 309 -12.97 22.47 -17.13
N SER A 310 -11.75 22.47 -17.66
CA SER A 310 -11.49 22.50 -19.11
C SER A 310 -11.66 21.14 -19.80
N GLY A 311 -11.88 20.08 -19.02
CA GLY A 311 -11.80 18.69 -19.47
C GLY A 311 -10.38 18.12 -19.47
N ASN A 312 -9.35 18.93 -19.19
CA ASN A 312 -7.96 18.48 -19.01
C ASN A 312 -7.48 18.78 -17.58
N GLU A 313 -7.31 17.73 -16.79
CA GLU A 313 -6.87 17.83 -15.39
C GLU A 313 -5.50 18.50 -15.23
N GLN A 314 -4.58 18.28 -16.18
CA GLN A 314 -3.24 18.86 -16.10
C GLN A 314 -3.28 20.38 -16.30
N TRP A 315 -4.14 20.86 -17.21
CA TRP A 315 -4.36 22.28 -17.42
C TRP A 315 -5.07 22.91 -16.23
N ASP A 316 -6.11 22.25 -15.71
CA ASP A 316 -6.85 22.72 -14.53
C ASP A 316 -5.94 22.88 -13.30
N GLN A 317 -5.04 21.91 -13.07
CA GLN A 317 -4.02 21.99 -12.01
C GLN A 317 -2.98 23.09 -12.28
N ALA A 318 -2.59 23.33 -13.53
CA ALA A 318 -1.69 24.42 -13.89
C ALA A 318 -2.34 25.78 -13.65
N ALA A 319 -3.61 25.93 -14.01
CA ALA A 319 -4.43 27.11 -13.76
C ALA A 319 -4.55 27.39 -12.25
N LEU A 320 -4.85 26.36 -11.44
CA LEU A 320 -4.95 26.50 -9.98
C LEU A 320 -3.61 26.93 -9.35
N ARG A 321 -2.49 26.31 -9.78
CA ARG A 321 -1.13 26.70 -9.33
C ARG A 321 -0.76 28.13 -9.72
N ALA A 322 -1.17 28.59 -10.89
CA ALA A 322 -0.91 29.96 -11.35
C ALA A 322 -1.64 31.00 -10.48
N VAL A 323 -2.88 30.71 -10.08
CA VAL A 323 -3.65 31.55 -9.15
C VAL A 323 -2.98 31.61 -7.78
N GLN A 324 -2.52 30.46 -7.26
CA GLN A 324 -1.80 30.39 -5.99
C GLN A 324 -0.48 31.18 -6.01
N ARG A 325 0.27 31.11 -7.12
CA ARG A 325 1.53 31.87 -7.29
C ARG A 325 1.31 33.38 -7.46
N SER A 326 0.07 33.80 -7.67
CA SER A 326 -0.29 35.20 -7.87
C SER A 326 -0.70 35.92 -6.60
N ASP A 327 -0.52 35.30 -5.43
CA ASP A 327 -0.68 35.91 -4.12
C ASP A 327 0.42 36.99 -3.88
N PRO A 328 0.09 38.21 -3.42
CA PRO A 328 -1.25 38.78 -3.24
C PRO A 328 -1.89 39.30 -4.54
N MET A 329 -3.21 39.19 -4.61
CA MET A 329 -4.06 39.66 -5.70
C MET A 329 -4.11 41.19 -5.75
N PRO A 330 -4.26 41.80 -6.95
CA PRO A 330 -4.35 43.24 -7.09
C PRO A 330 -5.55 43.79 -6.32
N VAL A 331 -5.41 44.98 -5.74
CA VAL A 331 -6.53 45.69 -5.10
C VAL A 331 -7.42 46.36 -6.14
N ASP A 332 -8.71 46.48 -5.82
CA ASP A 332 -9.67 47.17 -6.68
C ASP A 332 -9.56 48.71 -6.53
N ILE A 333 -10.35 49.48 -7.29
CA ILE A 333 -10.43 50.95 -7.22
C ILE A 333 -10.72 51.49 -5.82
N ASN A 334 -11.35 50.66 -4.97
CA ASN A 334 -11.69 50.98 -3.59
C ASN A 334 -10.52 50.72 -2.62
N GLY A 335 -9.33 50.38 -3.13
CA GLY A 335 -8.15 50.06 -2.31
C GLY A 335 -8.21 48.70 -1.61
N GLN A 336 -9.25 47.90 -1.86
CA GLN A 336 -9.45 46.57 -1.30
C GLN A 336 -9.73 45.54 -2.41
N ALA A 337 -9.29 44.31 -2.22
CA ALA A 337 -9.65 43.21 -3.11
C ALA A 337 -11.10 42.73 -2.80
N PRO A 338 -11.92 42.39 -3.82
CA PRO A 338 -13.23 41.81 -3.60
C PRO A 338 -13.13 40.47 -2.87
N ALA A 339 -14.02 40.24 -1.90
CA ALA A 339 -14.01 39.03 -1.07
C ALA A 339 -14.17 37.72 -1.86
N ALA A 340 -14.87 37.78 -3.00
CA ALA A 340 -14.99 36.67 -3.92
C ALA A 340 -15.17 37.19 -5.35
N PHE A 341 -14.48 36.58 -6.30
CA PHE A 341 -14.63 36.85 -7.72
C PHE A 341 -14.31 35.58 -8.53
N THR A 342 -14.71 35.58 -9.79
CA THR A 342 -14.46 34.46 -10.70
C THR A 342 -13.52 34.91 -11.80
N ILE A 343 -12.52 34.08 -12.11
CA ILE A 343 -11.59 34.33 -13.21
C ILE A 343 -11.64 33.20 -14.21
N THR A 344 -11.57 33.58 -15.47
CA THR A 344 -11.48 32.67 -16.61
C THR A 344 -10.04 32.62 -17.06
N LEU A 345 -9.44 31.43 -17.08
CA LEU A 345 -8.07 31.19 -17.50
C LEU A 345 -8.07 30.35 -18.79
N ARG A 346 -7.28 30.81 -19.76
CA ARG A 346 -7.04 30.12 -21.03
C ARG A 346 -5.52 29.98 -21.23
N PRO A 347 -5.05 28.89 -21.86
CA PRO A 347 -3.65 28.75 -22.21
C PRO A 347 -3.25 29.93 -23.09
N ALA A 348 -2.05 30.46 -22.87
CA ALA A 348 -1.47 31.39 -23.82
C ALA A 348 -1.14 30.62 -25.11
N GLY A 349 -2.10 30.56 -26.03
CA GLY A 349 -1.83 30.36 -27.45
C GLY A 349 -1.31 31.68 -28.01
N GLY A 350 -0.24 31.61 -28.79
CA GLY A 350 0.46 32.76 -29.36
C GLY A 350 -0.41 33.71 -30.20
#